data_AF-A0A926QDU5-F1
#
_entry.id   AF-A0A926QDU5-F1
#
_cell.length_a   1.000
_cell.length_b   1.000
_cell.length_c   1.000
_cell.angle_alpha   90.00
_cell.angle_beta   90.00
_cell.angle_gamma   90.00
#
_symmetry.space_group_name_H-M   'P 1'
#
loop_
_entity.id
_entity.type
_entity.pdbx_description
1 polymer ?
#
loop_
_entity_poly.entity_id
_entity_poly.type
_entity_poly.pdbx_seq_one_letter_code
_entity_poly.pdbx_strand_id
1 'polypeptide(L)'
;MKPRLFTPGRLAIVCVPALGFFVIPFLPFAQEPTLWFGLPAVLVWAALMVILSVVALQIVDVMYLRAGGREADQREAERFETRQIELIRMARIEAEEAEAAEAAQAEENAR
;
A
#
# COMPACT_ATOMS: atom_id res chain seq x y z
N MET A 1 4.20 9.11 7.54
CA MET A 1 4.20 7.69 7.12
C MET A 1 4.82 7.57 5.73
N LYS A 2 5.88 6.78 5.55
CA LYS A 2 6.50 6.55 4.22
C LYS A 2 5.92 5.23 3.67
N PRO A 3 5.11 5.24 2.59
CA PRO A 3 4.48 4.02 2.09
C PRO A 3 5.55 3.02 1.65
N ARG A 4 5.50 1.80 2.20
CA ARG A 4 6.46 0.73 1.92
C ARG A 4 5.90 -0.18 0.82
N LEU A 5 6.42 -0.03 -0.40
CA LEU A 5 6.18 -0.90 -1.55
C LEU A 5 7.01 -2.21 -1.52
N PHE A 6 7.54 -2.60 -0.37
CA PHE A 6 8.65 -3.57 -0.27
C PHE A 6 8.28 -5.02 -0.63
N THR A 7 7.00 -5.33 -0.87
CA THR A 7 6.57 -6.67 -1.26
C THR A 7 6.39 -6.75 -2.78
N PRO A 8 6.97 -7.75 -3.48
CA PRO A 8 6.85 -7.90 -4.94
C PRO A 8 5.40 -7.85 -5.44
N GLY A 9 4.45 -8.39 -4.66
CA GLY A 9 3.01 -8.32 -4.96
C GLY A 9 2.45 -6.90 -4.95
N ARG A 10 2.84 -6.06 -3.97
CA ARG A 10 2.39 -4.66 -3.90
C ARG A 10 2.99 -3.80 -5.01
N LEU A 11 4.21 -4.11 -5.44
CA LEU A 11 4.83 -3.47 -6.61
C LEU A 11 4.04 -3.79 -7.90
N ALA A 12 3.65 -5.06 -8.08
CA ALA A 12 2.88 -5.49 -9.24
C ALA A 12 1.54 -4.75 -9.39
N ILE A 13 0.85 -4.49 -8.28
CA ILE A 13 -0.42 -3.74 -8.27
C ILE A 13 -0.26 -2.33 -8.88
N VAL A 14 0.89 -1.68 -8.67
CA VAL A 14 1.16 -0.33 -9.22
C VAL A 14 1.73 -0.42 -10.64
N CYS A 15 2.54 -1.43 -10.93
CA CYS A 15 3.16 -1.61 -12.23
C CYS A 15 2.16 -1.93 -13.34
N VAL A 16 1.12 -2.72 -13.07
CA VAL A 16 0.09 -3.09 -14.07
C VAL A 16 -0.57 -1.86 -14.72
N PRO A 17 -1.17 -0.92 -13.97
CA PRO A 17 -1.77 0.27 -14.58
C PRO A 17 -0.74 1.21 -15.20
N ALA A 18 0.47 1.32 -14.63
CA ALA A 18 1.54 2.13 -15.20
C ALA A 18 1.98 1.61 -16.58
N LEU A 19 2.16 0.30 -16.73
CA LEU A 19 2.47 -0.32 -18.01
C LEU A 19 1.33 -0.13 -19.01
N GLY A 20 0.08 -0.31 -18.56
CA GLY A 20 -1.09 -0.02 -19.38
C GLY A 20 -1.07 1.39 -19.96
N PHE A 21 -0.73 2.40 -19.15
CA PHE A 21 -0.59 3.79 -19.57
C PHE A 21 0.51 3.98 -20.64
N PHE A 22 1.68 3.39 -20.45
CA PHE A 22 2.79 3.52 -21.40
C PHE A 22 2.54 2.78 -22.73
N VAL A 23 1.64 1.80 -22.75
CA VAL A 23 1.27 1.08 -23.97
C VAL A 23 0.31 1.89 -24.86
N ILE A 24 -0.48 2.80 -24.29
CA ILE A 24 -1.49 3.60 -25.00
C ILE A 24 -1.02 4.22 -26.34
N PRO A 25 0.13 4.92 -26.43
CA PRO A 25 0.54 5.56 -27.69
C PRO A 25 0.85 4.56 -28.82
N PHE A 26 1.14 3.31 -28.48
CA PHE A 26 1.43 2.25 -29.45
C PHE A 26 0.18 1.51 -29.92
N LEU A 27 -0.99 1.85 -29.39
CA LEU A 27 -2.24 1.19 -29.74
C LEU A 27 -2.80 1.73 -31.06
N PRO A 28 -3.49 0.90 -31.87
CA PRO A 28 -3.96 1.28 -33.20
C PRO A 28 -4.85 2.52 -33.23
N PHE A 29 -5.67 2.73 -32.19
CA PHE A 29 -6.55 3.89 -32.10
C PHE A 29 -5.82 5.21 -31.90
N ALA A 30 -4.57 5.19 -31.42
CA ALA A 30 -3.76 6.39 -31.24
C ALA A 30 -3.10 6.83 -32.56
N GLN A 31 -3.00 5.91 -33.52
CA GLN A 31 -2.38 6.14 -34.82
C GLN A 31 -3.41 6.60 -35.86
N GLU A 32 -4.60 6.00 -35.86
CA GLU A 32 -5.63 6.29 -36.86
C GLU A 32 -7.06 6.31 -36.26
N PRO A 33 -7.91 7.27 -36.67
CA PRO A 33 -9.31 7.33 -36.24
C PRO A 33 -10.13 6.25 -36.94
N THR A 34 -10.22 5.07 -36.31
CA THR A 34 -10.92 3.89 -36.84
C THR A 34 -12.22 3.59 -36.07
N LEU A 35 -13.17 2.94 -36.74
CA LEU A 35 -14.40 2.42 -36.14
C LEU A 35 -14.34 0.88 -36.08
N TRP A 36 -14.58 0.32 -34.89
CA TRP A 36 -14.68 -1.12 -34.65
C TRP A 36 -16.07 -1.44 -34.12
N PHE A 37 -16.74 -2.42 -34.74
CA PHE A 37 -18.12 -2.82 -34.37
C PHE A 37 -19.13 -1.66 -34.34
N GLY A 38 -18.92 -0.63 -35.16
CA GLY A 38 -19.76 0.58 -35.17
C GLY A 38 -19.49 1.57 -34.04
N LEU A 39 -18.47 1.33 -33.20
CA LEU A 39 -18.02 2.20 -32.13
C LEU A 39 -16.64 2.80 -32.47
N PRO A 40 -16.31 4.01 -31.96
CA PRO A 40 -14.95 4.51 -32.01
C PRO A 40 -13.97 3.49 -31.41
N ALA A 41 -12.90 3.15 -32.12
CA ALA A 41 -11.93 2.15 -31.68
C ALA A 41 -11.37 2.45 -30.28
N VAL A 42 -11.23 3.73 -29.92
CA VAL A 42 -10.79 4.16 -28.58
C VAL A 42 -11.66 3.58 -27.46
N LEU A 43 -12.98 3.45 -27.65
CA LEU A 43 -13.89 2.89 -26.64
C LEU A 43 -13.70 1.38 -26.50
N VAL A 44 -13.50 0.69 -27.62
CA VAL A 44 -13.25 -0.76 -27.64
C VAL A 44 -11.93 -1.07 -26.94
N TRP A 45 -10.89 -0.29 -27.23
CA TRP A 45 -9.59 -0.43 -26.60
C TRP A 45 -9.60 -0.05 -25.12
N ALA A 46 -10.34 0.99 -24.73
CA ALA A 46 -10.52 1.34 -23.32
C ALA A 46 -11.19 0.19 -22.55
N ALA A 47 -12.26 -0.39 -23.10
CA ALA A 47 -12.91 -1.57 -22.51
C ALA A 47 -11.95 -2.76 -22.40
N LEU A 48 -11.16 -3.02 -23.44
CA LEU A 48 -10.15 -4.09 -23.42
C LEU A 48 -9.10 -3.85 -22.32
N MET A 49 -8.61 -2.62 -22.17
CA MET A 49 -7.63 -2.27 -21.15
C MET A 49 -8.18 -2.43 -19.72
N VAL A 50 -9.46 -2.11 -19.50
CA VAL A 50 -10.13 -2.37 -18.21
C VAL A 50 -10.17 -3.88 -17.93
N ILE A 51 -10.61 -4.68 -18.90
CA ILE A 51 -10.67 -6.15 -18.74
C ILE A 51 -9.28 -6.72 -18.46
N LEU A 52 -8.28 -6.33 -19.23
CA LEU A 52 -6.89 -6.76 -19.04
C LEU A 52 -6.36 -6.36 -17.66
N SER A 53 -6.70 -5.16 -17.17
CA SER A 53 -6.29 -4.70 -15.84
C SER A 53 -6.91 -5.56 -14.75
N VAL A 54 -8.20 -5.89 -14.84
CA VAL A 54 -8.88 -6.76 -13.89
C VAL A 54 -8.25 -8.16 -13.90
N VAL A 55 -8.02 -8.74 -15.09
CA VAL A 55 -7.38 -10.05 -15.21
C VAL A 55 -5.97 -10.04 -14.63
N ALA A 56 -5.18 -9.01 -14.93
CA ALA A 56 -3.83 -8.86 -14.38
C ALA A 56 -3.85 -8.75 -12.86
N LEU A 57 -4.77 -7.97 -12.29
CA LEU A 57 -4.94 -7.88 -10.83
C LEU A 57 -5.35 -9.22 -10.21
N GLN A 58 -6.25 -9.96 -10.85
CA GLN A 58 -6.64 -11.29 -10.40
C GLN A 58 -5.45 -12.26 -10.42
N ILE A 59 -4.60 -12.21 -11.45
CA ILE A 59 -3.37 -13.02 -11.51
C ILE A 59 -2.43 -12.64 -10.36
N VAL A 60 -2.22 -11.34 -10.13
CA VAL A 60 -1.38 -10.85 -9.03
C VAL A 60 -1.92 -11.32 -7.68
N ASP A 61 -3.24 -11.24 -7.46
CA ASP A 61 -3.88 -11.67 -6.22
C ASP A 61 -3.76 -13.20 -6.01
N VAL A 62 -3.99 -13.99 -7.06
CA VAL A 62 -3.77 -15.45 -6.99
C VAL A 62 -2.31 -15.78 -6.68
N MET A 63 -1.35 -15.10 -7.33
CA MET A 63 0.07 -15.30 -7.03
C MET A 63 0.42 -14.87 -5.61
N TYR A 64 -0.16 -13.76 -5.15
CA TYR A 64 0.03 -13.23 -3.80
C TYR A 64 -0.46 -14.21 -2.73
N LEU A 65 -1.69 -14.71 -2.88
CA LEU A 65 -2.26 -15.70 -1.98
C LEU A 65 -1.47 -17.01 -1.99
N ARG A 66 -1.04 -17.46 -3.18
CA ARG A 66 -0.25 -18.69 -3.34
C ARG A 66 1.15 -18.58 -2.72
N ALA A 67 1.70 -17.38 -2.64
CA ALA A 67 2.97 -17.09 -1.96
C ALA A 67 2.81 -16.92 -0.42
N GLY A 68 1.63 -17.18 0.14
CA GLY A 68 1.36 -16.99 1.56
C GLY A 68 1.21 -15.52 1.97
N GLY A 69 0.92 -14.62 1.02
CA GLY A 69 0.83 -13.18 1.24
C GLY A 69 -0.11 -12.81 2.39
N ARG A 70 -1.25 -13.50 2.52
CA ARG A 70 -2.21 -13.26 3.61
C ARG A 70 -1.62 -13.51 5.00
N GLU A 71 -0.78 -14.53 5.15
CA GLU A 71 -0.07 -14.81 6.40
C GLU A 71 1.02 -13.76 6.65
N ALA A 72 1.68 -13.31 5.59
CA ALA A 72 2.70 -12.26 5.68
C ALA A 72 2.10 -10.91 6.13
N ASP A 73 0.95 -10.51 5.59
CA ASP A 73 0.23 -9.30 6.01
C ASP A 73 -0.24 -9.39 7.48
N GLN A 74 -0.75 -10.56 7.91
CA GLN A 74 -1.17 -10.77 9.31
C GLN A 74 -0.01 -10.61 10.28
N ARG A 75 1.15 -11.25 9.98
CA ARG A 75 2.36 -11.10 10.80
C ARG A 75 2.87 -9.66 10.82
N GLU A 76 2.74 -8.93 9.71
CA GLU A 76 3.13 -7.52 9.66
C GLU A 76 2.22 -6.67 10.55
N ALA A 77 0.90 -6.90 10.51
CA ALA A 77 -0.07 -6.21 11.36
C ALA A 77 0.19 -6.46 12.85
N GLU A 78 0.38 -7.72 13.27
CA GLU A 78 0.72 -8.09 14.65
C GLU A 78 2.01 -7.39 15.13
N ARG A 79 2.99 -7.27 14.24
CA ARG A 79 4.26 -6.59 14.54
C ARG A 79 4.08 -5.10 14.76
N PHE A 80 3.18 -4.46 14.01
CA PHE A 80 2.86 -3.05 14.20
C PHE A 80 2.11 -2.82 15.52
N GLU A 81 1.15 -3.68 15.86
CA GLU A 81 0.45 -3.61 17.15
C GLU A 81 1.40 -3.76 18.33
N THR A 82 2.28 -4.77 18.28
CA THR A 82 3.30 -5.00 19.32
C THR A 82 4.19 -3.77 19.49
N ARG A 83 4.71 -3.22 18.38
CA ARG A 83 5.54 -2.01 18.42
C ARG A 83 4.78 -0.80 18.97
N GLN A 84 3.50 -0.65 18.63
CA GLN A 84 2.68 0.45 19.14
C GLN A 84 2.46 0.33 20.65
N ILE A 85 2.19 -0.88 21.15
CA ILE A 85 2.07 -1.16 22.59
C ILE A 85 3.38 -0.85 23.31
N GLU A 86 4.52 -1.26 22.75
CA GLU A 86 5.84 -0.94 23.32
C GLU A 86 6.06 0.57 23.42
N LEU A 87 5.76 1.33 22.37
CA LEU A 87 5.89 2.79 22.38
C LEU A 87 5.00 3.45 23.43
N ILE A 88 3.75 3.00 23.56
CA ILE A 88 2.82 3.51 24.58
C ILE A 88 3.36 3.20 25.98
N ARG A 89 3.88 2.00 26.20
CA ARG A 89 4.50 1.61 27.47
C ARG A 89 5.71 2.50 27.79
N MET A 90 6.59 2.73 26.82
CA MET A 90 7.78 3.58 27.01
C MET A 90 7.37 5.02 27.37
N ALA A 91 6.41 5.60 26.65
CA ALA A 91 5.92 6.95 26.94
C ALA A 91 5.28 7.05 28.34
N ARG A 92 4.62 5.99 28.81
CA ARG A 92 4.05 5.94 30.16
C ARG A 92 5.13 5.91 31.24
N ILE A 93 6.20 5.14 31.04
CA ILE A 93 7.34 5.08 31.97
C ILE A 93 8.03 6.43 32.04
N GLU A 94 8.28 7.06 30.89
CA GLU A 94 8.90 8.39 30.81
C GLU A 94 8.08 9.46 31.56
N ALA A 95 6.75 9.40 31.48
CA ALA A 95 5.86 10.28 32.23
C ALA A 95 5.91 10.03 33.75
N GLU A 96 5.89 8.76 34.17
CA GLU A 96 6.01 8.39 35.60
C GLU A 96 7.37 8.82 36.19
N GLU A 97 8.45 8.69 35.42
CA GLU A 97 9.79 9.14 35.83
C GLU A 97 9.87 10.67 35.93
N ALA A 98 9.24 11.40 35.00
CA ALA A 98 9.17 12.86 35.04
C ALA A 98 8.37 13.35 36.26
N GLU A 99 7.19 12.77 36.53
CA GLU A 99 6.38 13.11 37.71
C GLU A 99 7.12 12.83 39.02
N ALA A 100 7.83 11.69 39.11
CA ALA A 100 8.63 11.35 40.29
C ALA A 100 9.81 12.30 40.51
N ALA A 101 10.47 12.72 39.43
CA ALA A 101 11.56 13.71 39.49
C ALA A 101 11.05 15.09 39.94
N GLU A 102 9.90 15.53 39.41
CA GLU A 102 9.25 16.78 39.82
C GLU A 102 8.84 16.75 41.30
N ALA A 103 8.27 15.65 41.77
CA ALA A 103 7.89 15.48 43.17
C ALA A 103 9.11 15.48 44.12
N ALA A 104 10.20 14.80 43.76
CA ALA A 104 11.43 14.79 44.54
C ALA A 104 12.05 16.19 44.64
N GLN A 105 12.04 16.94 43.54
CA GLN A 105 12.58 18.29 43.50
C GLN A 105 11.70 19.30 44.27
N ALA A 106 10.38 19.09 44.29
CA ALA A 106 9.46 19.87 45.11
C ALA A 106 9.67 19.62 46.62
N GLU A 107 9.94 18.38 47.02
CA GLU A 107 10.26 18.05 48.42
C GLU A 107 11.60 18.64 48.87
N GLU A 108 12.62 18.63 47.99
CA GLU A 108 13.92 19.24 48.26
C GLU A 108 13.81 20.76 48.44
N ASN A 109 13.04 21.44 47.58
CA ASN A 109 12.82 22.90 47.67
C ASN A 109 11.99 23.33 48.89
N ALA A 110 11.27 22.41 49.52
CA ALA A 110 10.44 22.67 50.71
C ALA A 110 11.19 22.48 52.03
N ARG A 111 12.42 21.94 52.01
CA ARG A 111 13.30 21.78 53.18
C ARG A 111 14.24 22.97 53.35
#